data_AF-A0A7C5M5H3-F1
#
_entry.id   AF-A0A7C5M5H3-F1
#
_cell.length_a   1.000
_cell.length_b   1.000
_cell.length_c   1.000
_cell.angle_alpha   90.00
_cell.angle_beta   90.00
_cell.angle_gamma   90.00
#
_symmetry.space_group_name_H-M   'P 1'
#
loop_
_entity.id
_entity.type
_entity.pdbx_description
1 polymer ?
#
loop_
_entity_poly.entity_id
_entity_poly.type
_entity_poly.pdbx_seq_one_letter_code
_entity_poly.pdbx_strand_id
1 'polypeptide(L)' 'DPRRYHAEYLIDVVKPDFKSTWPNMSRGIRLAHSVRKVYVLAVASEKIRYISMERIKP' A
#
# COMPACT_ATOMS: atom_id res chain seq x y z
N ASP A 1 10.64 3.38 17.17
CA ASP A 1 11.93 4.08 16.98
C ASP A 1 12.45 3.77 15.57
N PRO A 2 12.40 4.73 14.63
CA PRO A 2 12.88 4.55 13.26
C PRO A 2 14.36 4.16 13.15
N ARG A 3 15.16 4.40 14.21
CA ARG A 3 16.59 4.03 14.27
C ARG A 3 16.81 2.57 14.70
N ARG A 4 15.76 1.92 15.22
CA ARG A 4 15.81 0.53 15.71
C ARG A 4 15.01 -0.44 14.86
N TYR A 5 13.92 0.01 14.25
CA TYR A 5 13.00 -0.83 13.48
C TYR A 5 12.69 -0.23 12.11
N HIS A 6 12.66 -1.10 11.10
CA HIS A 6 12.14 -0.72 9.78
C HIS A 6 10.62 -0.61 9.81
N ALA A 7 10.08 0.35 9.05
CA ALA A 7 8.63 0.45 8.87
C ALA A 7 8.07 -0.80 8.17
N GLU A 8 6.95 -1.31 8.64
CA GLU A 8 6.30 -2.53 8.10
C GLU A 8 5.42 -2.23 6.87
N TYR A 9 4.88 -1.02 6.78
CA TYR A 9 3.88 -0.65 5.78
C TYR A 9 4.37 0.46 4.86
N LEU A 10 3.92 0.40 3.60
CA LEU A 10 3.97 1.51 2.64
C LEU A 10 2.52 1.86 2.31
N ILE A 11 2.08 3.06 2.70
CA ILE A 11 0.67 3.46 2.67
C ILE A 11 0.44 4.56 1.64
N ASP A 12 -0.50 4.34 0.72
CA ASP A 12 -1.06 5.38 -0.14
C ASP A 12 -2.47 5.74 0.34
N VAL A 13 -2.72 7.04 0.57
CA VAL A 13 -4.02 7.54 1.01
C VAL A 13 -4.85 7.95 -0.20
N VAL A 14 -6.07 7.45 -0.30
CA VAL A 14 -6.95 7.68 -1.45
C VAL A 14 -8.37 8.03 -1.02
N LYS A 15 -9.11 8.70 -1.90
CA LYS A 15 -10.54 8.97 -1.72
C LYS A 15 -11.38 7.72 -2.03
N PRO A 16 -12.64 7.63 -1.58
CA PRO A 16 -13.51 6.47 -1.80
C PRO A 16 -13.80 6.16 -3.27
N ASP A 17 -13.76 7.19 -4.13
CA ASP A 17 -14.00 7.12 -5.57
C ASP A 17 -12.71 6.98 -6.39
N PHE A 18 -11.58 6.69 -5.72
CA PHE A 18 -10.29 6.55 -6.37
C PHE A 18 -10.31 5.45 -7.42
N LYS A 19 -9.86 5.82 -8.62
CA LYS A 19 -9.66 4.90 -9.75
C LYS A 19 -8.19 4.92 -10.14
N SER A 20 -7.65 3.75 -10.45
CA SER A 20 -6.32 3.60 -10.99
C SER A 20 -6.25 2.44 -11.97
N THR A 21 -5.19 2.42 -12.77
CA THR A 21 -4.92 1.33 -13.69
C THR A 21 -4.14 0.23 -13.00
N TRP A 22 -4.29 -1.02 -13.47
CA TRP A 22 -3.51 -2.15 -12.94
C TRP A 22 -1.98 -1.94 -13.00
N PRO A 23 -1.40 -1.33 -14.05
CA PRO A 23 0.02 -1.00 -14.06
C PRO A 23 0.44 -0.05 -12.93
N ASN A 24 -0.41 0.91 -12.57
CA ASN A 24 -0.13 1.85 -11.49
C ASN A 24 -0.17 1.15 -10.12
N MET A 25 -1.19 0.33 -9.87
CA MET A 25 -1.28 -0.48 -8.65
C MET A 25 -0.12 -1.47 -8.53
N SER A 26 0.23 -2.13 -9.64
CA SER A 26 1.37 -3.04 -9.69
C SER A 26 2.69 -2.33 -9.39
N ARG A 27 2.84 -1.05 -9.75
CA ARG A 27 4.05 -0.27 -9.42
C ARG A 27 4.18 -0.04 -7.92
N GLY A 28 3.09 0.33 -7.23
CA GLY A 28 3.08 0.50 -5.78
C GLY A 28 3.42 -0.81 -5.06
N ILE A 29 2.81 -1.92 -5.48
CA ILE A 29 3.09 -3.25 -4.93
C ILE A 29 4.55 -3.65 -5.16
N ARG A 30 5.11 -3.42 -6.36
CA ARG A 30 6.52 -3.71 -6.65
C ARG A 30 7.47 -2.87 -5.80
N LEU A 31 7.13 -1.60 -5.57
CA LEU A 31 7.93 -0.71 -4.72
C LEU A 31 7.93 -1.21 -3.28
N ALA A 32 6.78 -1.53 -2.70
CA ALA A 32 6.70 -2.06 -1.35
C ALA A 32 7.48 -3.38 -1.21
N HIS A 33 7.35 -4.26 -2.21
CA HIS A 33 8.09 -5.53 -2.26
C HIS A 33 9.62 -5.34 -2.28
N SER A 34 10.17 -4.34 -3.00
CA SER A 34 11.61 -4.12 -3.07
C SER A 34 12.23 -3.69 -1.73
N VAL A 35 11.44 -3.06 -0.86
CA VAL A 35 11.87 -2.59 0.47
C VAL A 35 11.33 -3.43 1.62
N ARG A 36 10.80 -4.63 1.33
CA ARG A 36 10.24 -5.58 2.31
C ARG A 36 9.15 -4.95 3.19
N LYS A 37 8.18 -4.28 2.56
CA LYS A 37 7.00 -3.69 3.21
C LYS A 37 5.72 -4.26 2.61
N VAL A 38 4.65 -4.20 3.40
CA VAL A 38 3.29 -4.49 2.93
C VAL A 38 2.73 -3.22 2.28
N TYR A 39 2.22 -3.33 1.06
CA TYR A 39 1.55 -2.21 0.40
C TYR A 39 0.12 -2.09 0.89
N VAL A 40 -0.29 -0.90 1.31
CA VAL A 40 -1.62 -0.65 1.88
C VAL A 40 -2.24 0.58 1.24
N LEU A 41 -3.48 0.43 0.77
CA LEU A 41 -4.34 1.57 0.44
C LEU A 41 -5.14 1.97 1.69
N ALA A 42 -4.99 3.22 2.11
CA ALA A 42 -5.82 3.84 3.13
C ALA A 42 -6.92 4.66 2.46
N VAL A 43 -8.15 4.14 2.44
CA VAL A 43 -9.31 4.83 1.89
C VAL A 43 -9.87 5.77 2.95
N ALA A 44 -9.64 7.07 2.77
CA ALA A 44 -10.09 8.12 3.66
C ALA A 44 -11.51 8.58 3.29
N SER A 45 -12.49 8.22 4.12
CA SER A 45 -13.84 8.81 4.15
C SER A 45 -14.15 9.32 5.57
N GLU A 46 -15.40 9.30 6.01
CA GLU A 46 -15.79 9.49 7.41
C GLU A 46 -15.09 8.50 8.36
N LYS A 47 -14.73 7.30 7.86
CA LYS A 47 -13.90 6.31 8.56
C LYS A 47 -12.80 5.84 7.62
N ILE A 48 -11.60 5.63 8.17
CA ILE A 48 -10.47 5.12 7.37
C ILE A 48 -10.60 3.61 7.23
N ARG A 49 -10.55 3.11 5.99
CA ARG A 49 -10.47 1.67 5.68
C ARG A 49 -9.09 1.36 5.10
N TYR A 50 -8.52 0.24 5.51
CA TYR A 50 -7.21 -0.21 5.03
C TYR A 50 -7.37 -1.47 4.18
N ILE A 51 -6.73 -1.48 3.01
CA ILE A 51 -6.69 -2.63 2.10
C ILE A 51 -5.23 -2.95 1.82
N SER A 52 -4.74 -4.09 2.31
CA SER A 52 -3.40 -4.58 2.00
C SER A 52 -3.39 -5.37 0.69
N MET A 53 -2.36 -5.17 -0.12
CA MET A 53 -2.16 -5.93 -1.35
C MET A 53 -0.72 -6.41 -1.43
N GLU A 54 -0.54 -7.66 -1.81
CA GLU A 54 0.77 -8.28 -1.93
C GLU A 54 0.92 -8.99 -3.28
N ARG A 55 2.17 -9.17 -3.69
CA ARG A 55 2.47 -9.93 -4.90
C ARG A 55 2.29 -11.41 -4.61
N ILE A 56 1.30 -12.03 -5.25
CA ILE A 56 1.12 -13.49 -5.23
C ILE A 56 2.03 -14.11 -6.29
N LYS A 57 2.79 -15.13 -5.91
CA LYS A 57 3.44 -16.05 -6.85
C LYS A 57 2.52 -17.27 -6.98
N PRO A 58 2.10 -17.66 -8.20
CA PRO A 58 1.30 -18.86 -8.41
C PRO A 58 2.03 -20.12 -7.95
#